data_AF-A0A2E9PIB0-F1
#
_entry.id   AF-A0A2E9PIB0-F1
#
_cell.length_a   1.000
_cell.length_b   1.000
_cell.length_c   1.000
_cell.angle_alpha   90.00
_cell.angle_beta   90.00
_cell.angle_gamma   90.00
#
_symmetry.space_group_name_H-M   'P 1'
#
loop_
_entity.id
_entity.type
_entity.pdbx_description
1 polymer ?
#
loop_
_entity_poly.entity_id
_entity_poly.type
_entity_poly.pdbx_seq_one_letter_code
_entity_poly.pdbx_strand_id
1 'polypeptide(L)'
;MQIEQFSDILEWTANYHKALAEQLHCCCKKTDLNKLVLDYLAMHENHLSKLILAFKNLGKTGELDTYFVEYINDKPDIPLLCPPNLDDCTTYEQVIEHVMKRHQQIIELFSYLRKQMVVGHQIELLDSIIETEQQEIKIMAHGINRAHEL
;
A
#
# COMPACT_ATOMS: atom_id res chain seq x y z
N MET A 1 13.22 -0.51 10.50
CA MET A 1 13.82 -0.66 9.17
C MET A 1 14.33 0.70 8.75
N GLN A 2 15.59 0.82 8.32
CA GLN A 2 16.09 2.02 7.64
C GLN A 2 15.78 1.87 6.15
N ILE A 3 15.35 2.97 5.52
CA ILE A 3 15.03 2.99 4.09
C ILE A 3 16.18 3.72 3.41
N GLU A 4 17.02 2.97 2.70
CA GLU A 4 18.23 3.51 2.07
C GLU A 4 18.15 3.45 0.54
N GLN A 5 17.48 2.43 0.03
CA GLN A 5 17.41 2.10 -1.37
C GLN A 5 15.96 1.99 -1.86
N PHE A 6 15.79 1.98 -3.18
CA PHE A 6 14.49 1.78 -3.80
C PHE A 6 13.88 0.41 -3.42
N SER A 7 14.72 -0.62 -3.32
CA SER A 7 14.36 -1.95 -2.84
C SER A 7 13.72 -1.94 -1.45
N ASP A 8 14.18 -1.07 -0.55
CA ASP A 8 13.67 -0.95 0.81
C ASP A 8 12.27 -0.32 0.83
N ILE A 9 11.99 0.63 -0.06
CA ILE A 9 10.65 1.24 -0.20
C ILE A 9 9.66 0.19 -0.71
N LEU A 10 10.04 -0.62 -1.70
CA LEU A 10 9.17 -1.68 -2.21
C LEU A 10 8.89 -2.73 -1.13
N GLU A 11 9.93 -3.15 -0.41
CA GLU A 11 9.78 -4.09 0.71
C GLU A 11 8.91 -3.50 1.83
N TRP A 12 9.10 -2.21 2.15
CA TRP A 12 8.25 -1.50 3.08
C TRP A 12 6.78 -1.53 2.66
N THR A 13 6.48 -1.15 1.41
CA THR A 13 5.11 -1.11 0.88
C THR A 13 4.48 -2.50 0.92
N ALA A 14 5.21 -3.53 0.49
CA ALA A 14 4.73 -4.91 0.55
C ALA A 14 4.43 -5.38 1.99
N ASN A 15 5.34 -5.08 2.93
CA ASN A 15 5.17 -5.41 4.34
C ASN A 15 4.00 -4.64 4.96
N TYR A 16 3.78 -3.40 4.52
CA TYR A 16 2.65 -2.59 4.96
C TYR A 16 1.31 -3.23 4.55
N HIS A 17 1.13 -3.57 3.27
CA HIS A 17 -0.10 -4.22 2.81
C HIS A 17 -0.32 -5.57 3.50
N LYS A 18 0.75 -6.36 3.71
CA LYS A 18 0.65 -7.61 4.46
C LYS A 18 0.16 -7.39 5.90
N ALA A 19 0.74 -6.42 6.60
CA ALA A 19 0.34 -6.10 7.96
C ALA A 19 -1.12 -5.58 8.02
N LEU A 20 -1.55 -4.83 7.01
CA LEU A 20 -2.93 -4.33 6.92
C LEU A 20 -3.91 -5.48 6.70
N ALA A 21 -3.57 -6.43 5.82
CA ALA A 21 -4.35 -7.66 5.61
C ALA A 21 -4.50 -8.48 6.90
N GLU A 22 -3.41 -8.63 7.66
CA GLU A 22 -3.41 -9.34 8.94
C GLU A 22 -4.30 -8.63 9.98
N GLN A 23 -4.23 -7.30 10.06
CA GLN A 23 -5.09 -6.52 10.95
C GLN A 23 -6.55 -6.59 10.57
N LEU A 24 -6.90 -6.48 9.29
CA LEU A 24 -8.27 -6.64 8.80
C LEU A 24 -8.84 -8.00 9.22
N HIS A 25 -8.05 -9.07 9.07
CA HIS A 25 -8.45 -10.41 9.49
C HIS A 25 -8.60 -10.55 11.03
N CYS A 26 -7.81 -9.81 11.81
CA CYS A 26 -7.94 -9.74 13.26
C CYS A 26 -9.16 -8.92 13.71
N CYS A 27 -9.48 -7.82 13.02
CA CYS A 27 -10.69 -7.02 13.26
C CYS A 27 -11.98 -7.83 13.01
N CYS A 28 -11.97 -8.76 12.05
CA CYS A 28 -13.07 -9.72 11.84
C CYS A 28 -13.43 -10.55 13.09
N LYS A 29 -12.50 -10.70 14.04
CA LYS A 29 -12.68 -11.55 15.22
C LYS A 29 -13.23 -10.80 16.43
N LYS A 30 -13.27 -9.46 16.40
CA LYS A 30 -13.58 -8.61 17.57
C LYS A 30 -15.01 -8.04 17.58
N THR A 31 -15.79 -8.10 16.49
CA THR A 31 -16.98 -7.22 16.31
C THR A 31 -18.03 -7.74 15.31
N ASP A 32 -19.27 -7.21 15.36
CA ASP A 32 -20.34 -7.31 14.32
C ASP A 32 -19.99 -6.53 13.02
N LEU A 33 -18.70 -6.37 12.71
CA LEU A 33 -18.25 -5.77 11.46
C LEU A 33 -18.62 -6.70 10.30
N ASN A 34 -18.93 -6.12 9.12
CA ASN A 34 -19.26 -6.90 7.94
C ASN A 34 -18.05 -7.76 7.50
N LYS A 35 -18.03 -9.01 8.00
CA LYS A 35 -16.93 -9.95 7.80
C LYS A 35 -16.63 -10.19 6.32
N LEU A 36 -17.65 -10.14 5.46
CA LEU A 36 -17.47 -10.27 4.02
C LEU A 36 -16.63 -9.12 3.46
N VAL A 37 -16.91 -7.87 3.86
CA VAL A 37 -16.15 -6.69 3.43
C VAL A 37 -14.73 -6.73 3.96
N LEU A 38 -14.53 -7.10 5.22
CA LEU A 38 -13.20 -7.17 5.82
C LEU A 38 -12.33 -8.28 5.21
N ASP A 39 -12.89 -9.47 5.00
CA ASP A 39 -12.19 -10.56 4.32
C ASP A 39 -11.89 -10.20 2.85
N TYR A 40 -12.80 -9.48 2.19
CA TYR A 40 -12.60 -8.95 0.85
C TYR A 40 -11.43 -7.96 0.79
N LEU A 41 -11.39 -6.96 1.69
CA LEU A 41 -10.26 -6.04 1.78
C LEU A 41 -8.95 -6.77 2.08
N ALA A 42 -8.94 -7.69 3.06
CA ALA A 42 -7.74 -8.44 3.42
C ALA A 42 -7.19 -9.30 2.26
N MET A 43 -8.07 -9.79 1.37
CA MET A 43 -7.66 -10.50 0.16
C MET A 43 -6.92 -9.58 -0.82
N HIS A 44 -7.46 -8.37 -1.05
CA HIS A 44 -6.86 -7.37 -1.92
C HIS A 44 -5.50 -6.89 -1.40
N GLU A 45 -5.40 -6.60 -0.10
CA GLU A 45 -4.14 -6.22 0.55
C GLU A 45 -3.06 -7.31 0.43
N ASN A 46 -3.43 -8.58 0.63
CA ASN A 46 -2.50 -9.70 0.43
C ASN A 46 -2.07 -9.86 -1.03
N HIS A 47 -2.97 -9.61 -1.97
CA HIS A 47 -2.65 -9.65 -3.39
C HIS A 47 -1.64 -8.57 -3.75
N LEU A 48 -1.89 -7.34 -3.31
CA LEU A 48 -1.04 -6.18 -3.55
C LEU A 48 0.35 -6.37 -2.93
N SER A 49 0.43 -6.88 -1.70
CA SER A 49 1.72 -7.23 -1.06
C SER A 49 2.57 -8.15 -1.94
N LYS A 50 1.97 -9.21 -2.50
CA LYS A 50 2.67 -10.17 -3.37
C LYS A 50 3.07 -9.54 -4.71
N LEU A 51 2.21 -8.69 -5.27
CA LEU A 51 2.47 -8.01 -6.54
C LEU A 51 3.62 -7.01 -6.42
N ILE A 52 3.66 -6.23 -5.33
CA ILE A 52 4.78 -5.33 -5.01
C ILE A 52 6.10 -6.10 -4.81
N LEU A 53 6.07 -7.25 -4.12
CA LEU A 53 7.25 -8.11 -4.01
C LEU A 53 7.68 -8.68 -5.37
N ALA A 54 6.72 -9.00 -6.25
CA ALA A 54 7.05 -9.45 -7.61
C ALA A 54 7.76 -8.34 -8.40
N PHE A 55 7.30 -7.09 -8.29
CA PHE A 55 7.99 -5.93 -8.86
C PHE A 55 9.42 -5.79 -8.34
N LYS A 56 9.63 -5.98 -7.02
CA LYS A 56 10.98 -5.99 -6.42
C LYS A 56 11.87 -7.10 -7.01
N ASN A 57 11.33 -8.29 -7.26
CA ASN A 57 12.09 -9.42 -7.79
C ASN A 57 12.36 -9.34 -9.30
N LEU A 58 11.56 -8.56 -10.04
CA LEU A 58 11.69 -8.37 -11.49
C LEU A 58 12.64 -7.20 -11.85
N GLY A 59 12.91 -6.28 -10.92
CA GLY A 59 13.93 -5.26 -11.10
C GLY A 59 15.33 -5.89 -11.21
N LYS A 60 16.12 -5.52 -12.22
CA LYS A 60 17.48 -6.09 -12.37
C LYS A 60 18.37 -5.61 -11.23
N THR A 61 19.36 -6.42 -10.88
CA THR A 61 20.32 -6.26 -9.76
C THR A 61 21.19 -4.98 -9.79
N GLY A 62 20.97 -4.05 -10.72
CA GLY A 62 21.59 -2.71 -10.73
C GLY A 62 20.60 -1.54 -10.80
N GLU A 63 19.30 -1.82 -10.85
CA GLU A 63 18.21 -0.83 -11.01
C GLU A 63 17.63 -0.37 -9.66
N LEU A 64 17.73 -1.24 -8.64
CA LEU A 64 17.18 -1.06 -7.29
C LEU A 64 18.16 -0.45 -6.28
N ASP A 65 19.46 -0.44 -6.59
CA ASP A 65 20.55 0.03 -5.72
C ASP A 65 20.75 1.56 -5.76
N THR A 66 19.82 2.30 -6.37
CA THR A 66 19.86 3.76 -6.33
C THR A 66 19.58 4.20 -4.91
N TYR A 67 20.56 4.85 -4.28
CA TYR A 67 20.41 5.42 -2.94
C TYR A 67 19.36 6.53 -2.99
N PHE A 68 18.28 6.35 -2.24
CA PHE A 68 17.10 7.22 -2.24
C PHE A 68 16.98 8.08 -0.98
N VAL A 69 17.94 7.93 -0.05
CA VAL A 69 17.95 8.59 1.28
C VAL A 69 17.72 10.09 1.18
N GLU A 70 18.31 10.77 0.18
CA GLU A 70 18.17 12.22 0.02
C GLU A 70 16.75 12.67 -0.31
N TYR A 71 15.98 11.87 -1.07
CA TYR A 71 14.62 12.25 -1.50
C TYR A 71 13.55 11.96 -0.44
N ILE A 72 13.76 10.94 0.39
CA ILE A 72 12.77 10.56 1.42
C ILE A 72 12.76 11.57 2.57
N ASN A 73 13.93 12.08 2.95
CA ASN A 73 14.05 13.04 4.05
C ASN A 73 13.29 14.35 3.81
N ASP A 74 13.09 14.73 2.55
CA ASP A 74 12.37 15.95 2.14
C ASP A 74 10.84 15.79 2.14
N LYS A 75 10.30 14.59 2.42
CA LYS A 75 8.84 14.35 2.50
C LYS A 75 8.41 13.84 3.89
N PRO A 76 8.42 14.71 4.92
CA PRO A 76 8.15 14.34 6.31
C PRO A 76 6.72 13.90 6.60
N ASP A 77 5.76 14.21 5.71
CA ASP A 77 4.33 13.96 5.92
C ASP A 77 3.90 12.52 5.65
N ILE A 78 4.76 11.69 5.06
CA ILE A 78 4.46 10.27 4.86
C ILE A 78 5.03 9.54 6.08
N PRO A 79 4.20 8.98 6.97
CA PRO A 79 4.67 8.10 8.03
C PRO A 79 5.09 6.77 7.39
N LEU A 80 6.23 6.81 6.71
CA LEU A 80 7.16 5.69 6.67
C LEU A 80 7.42 5.38 8.14
N LEU A 81 7.40 4.11 8.54
CA LEU A 81 7.67 3.58 9.89
C LEU A 81 6.47 3.28 10.80
N CYS A 82 5.24 3.74 10.52
CA CYS A 82 4.08 3.28 11.30
C CYS A 82 3.44 2.04 10.64
N PRO A 83 3.30 0.91 11.36
CA PRO A 83 2.44 -0.16 10.89
C PRO A 83 0.99 0.36 10.79
N PRO A 84 0.14 -0.29 9.99
CA PRO A 84 -1.29 -0.01 10.04
C PRO A 84 -1.78 -0.15 11.48
N ASN A 85 -2.79 0.64 11.85
CA ASN A 85 -3.44 0.50 13.14
C ASN A 85 -4.94 0.70 12.96
N LEU A 86 -5.68 -0.41 13.06
CA LEU A 86 -7.13 -0.44 13.01
C LEU A 86 -7.77 -0.61 14.40
N ASP A 87 -7.01 -0.60 15.50
CA ASP A 87 -7.56 -0.81 16.85
C ASP A 87 -8.50 0.32 17.29
N ASP A 88 -8.31 1.54 16.77
CA ASP A 88 -9.20 2.69 17.03
C ASP A 88 -10.48 2.68 16.16
N CYS A 89 -10.55 1.78 15.16
CA CYS A 89 -11.72 1.68 14.29
C CYS A 89 -12.82 0.87 14.97
N THR A 90 -13.97 1.50 15.15
CA THR A 90 -15.17 0.92 15.78
C THR A 90 -16.26 0.55 14.78
N THR A 91 -16.20 1.10 13.57
CA THR A 91 -17.15 0.80 12.48
C THR A 91 -16.42 0.37 11.20
N TYR A 92 -17.14 -0.28 10.28
CA TYR A 92 -16.53 -0.77 9.04
C TYR A 92 -16.21 0.40 8.09
N GLU A 93 -16.97 1.49 8.13
CA GLU A 93 -16.71 2.71 7.36
C GLU A 93 -15.39 3.35 7.79
N GLN A 94 -15.11 3.38 9.10
CA GLN A 94 -13.83 3.87 9.61
C GLN A 94 -12.66 3.02 9.13
N VAL A 95 -12.86 1.69 9.06
CA VAL A 95 -11.85 0.77 8.48
C VAL A 95 -11.63 1.07 7.00
N ILE A 96 -12.71 1.19 6.21
CA ILE A 96 -12.62 1.51 4.78
C ILE A 96 -11.91 2.85 4.56
N GLU A 97 -12.30 3.88 5.31
CA GLU A 97 -11.68 5.21 5.21
C GLU A 97 -10.18 5.14 5.52
N HIS A 98 -9.79 4.39 6.57
CA HIS A 98 -8.38 4.20 6.93
C HIS A 98 -7.60 3.51 5.80
N VAL A 99 -8.14 2.42 5.25
CA VAL A 99 -7.54 1.68 4.12
C VAL A 99 -7.37 2.61 2.92
N MET A 100 -8.45 3.28 2.48
CA MET A 100 -8.42 4.15 1.29
C MET A 100 -7.46 5.34 1.46
N LYS A 101 -7.48 5.97 2.63
CA LYS A 101 -6.54 7.06 2.95
C LYS A 101 -5.10 6.58 2.85
N ARG A 102 -4.83 5.34 3.25
CA ARG A 102 -3.48 4.80 3.19
C ARG A 102 -3.00 4.52 1.78
N HIS A 103 -3.82 3.94 0.92
CA HIS A 103 -3.47 3.80 -0.50
C HIS A 103 -3.17 5.16 -1.14
N GLN A 104 -3.96 6.18 -0.82
CA GLN A 104 -3.71 7.54 -1.30
C GLN A 104 -2.35 8.08 -0.86
N GLN A 105 -1.95 7.85 0.40
CA GLN A 105 -0.61 8.23 0.89
C GLN A 105 0.52 7.48 0.16
N ILE A 106 0.32 6.20 -0.15
CA ILE A 106 1.29 5.39 -0.90
C ILE A 106 1.41 5.90 -2.35
N ILE A 107 0.29 6.21 -3.00
CA ILE A 107 0.29 6.83 -4.33
C ILE A 107 1.02 8.16 -4.31
N GLU A 108 0.80 8.99 -3.30
CA GLU A 108 1.48 10.28 -3.15
C GLU A 108 2.99 10.13 -2.89
N LEU A 109 3.40 9.08 -2.17
CA LEU A 109 4.82 8.72 -2.00
C LEU A 109 5.43 8.43 -3.36
N PHE A 110 4.91 7.44 -4.08
CA PHE A 110 5.49 6.99 -5.33
C PHE A 110 5.40 8.06 -6.42
N SER A 111 4.34 8.86 -6.45
CA SER A 111 4.22 10.00 -7.37
C SER A 111 5.25 11.09 -7.10
N TYR A 112 5.63 11.29 -5.84
CA TYR A 112 6.71 12.21 -5.48
C TYR A 112 8.06 11.65 -5.91
N LEU A 113 8.35 10.39 -5.58
CA LEU A 113 9.61 9.72 -5.99
C LEU A 113 9.76 9.74 -7.51
N ARG A 114 8.69 9.46 -8.24
CA ARG A 114 8.66 9.50 -9.71
C ARG A 114 9.09 10.85 -10.29
N LYS A 115 8.66 11.96 -9.68
CA LYS A 115 9.02 13.32 -10.14
C LYS A 115 10.50 13.62 -9.96
N GLN A 116 11.18 12.94 -9.05
CA GLN A 116 12.61 13.12 -8.80
C GLN A 116 13.48 12.25 -9.73
N MET A 117 12.91 11.21 -10.35
CA MET A 117 13.66 10.27 -11.19
C MET A 117 13.86 10.82 -12.60
N VAL A 118 15.07 10.62 -13.13
CA VAL A 118 15.45 10.97 -14.51
C VAL A 118 15.64 9.72 -15.37
N VAL A 119 15.82 8.55 -14.74
CA VAL A 119 16.12 7.28 -15.41
C VAL A 119 14.83 6.58 -15.85
N GLY A 120 14.71 6.30 -17.15
CA GLY A 120 13.47 5.79 -17.77
C GLY A 120 12.90 4.52 -17.15
N HIS A 121 13.71 3.51 -16.86
CA HIS A 121 13.20 2.24 -16.32
C HIS A 121 12.66 2.38 -14.86
N GLN A 122 13.20 3.30 -14.06
CA GLN A 122 12.71 3.56 -12.70
C GLN A 122 11.37 4.27 -12.73
N ILE A 123 11.18 5.16 -13.72
CA ILE A 123 9.89 5.83 -13.97
C ILE A 123 8.83 4.79 -14.34
N GLU A 124 9.14 3.85 -15.24
CA GLU A 124 8.20 2.79 -15.65
C GLU A 124 7.77 1.90 -14.48
N LEU A 125 8.72 1.52 -13.61
CA LEU A 125 8.43 0.74 -12.41
C LEU A 125 7.54 1.52 -11.42
N LEU A 126 7.85 2.79 -11.19
CA LEU A 126 7.06 3.68 -10.34
C LEU A 126 5.65 3.91 -10.89
N ASP A 127 5.52 4.12 -12.20
CA ASP A 127 4.23 4.26 -12.88
C ASP A 127 3.41 2.98 -12.75
N SER A 128 4.02 1.81 -12.94
CA SER A 128 3.35 0.52 -12.78
C SER A 128 2.79 0.32 -11.36
N ILE A 129 3.54 0.74 -10.33
CA ILE A 129 3.09 0.67 -8.94
C ILE A 129 1.93 1.65 -8.69
N ILE A 130 2.06 2.91 -9.13
CA ILE A 130 1.02 3.93 -8.98
C ILE A 130 -0.29 3.48 -9.65
N GLU A 131 -0.20 2.95 -10.86
CA GLU A 131 -1.36 2.43 -11.60
C GLU A 131 -2.00 1.25 -10.87
N THR A 132 -1.19 0.33 -10.32
CA THR A 132 -1.67 -0.82 -9.55
C THR A 132 -2.45 -0.36 -8.31
N GLU A 133 -1.90 0.56 -7.52
CA GLU A 133 -2.56 1.13 -6.34
C GLU A 133 -3.90 1.80 -6.70
N GLN A 134 -3.91 2.59 -7.78
CA GLN A 134 -5.12 3.27 -8.26
C GLN A 134 -6.19 2.29 -8.75
N GLN A 135 -5.79 1.18 -9.40
CA GLN A 135 -6.70 0.13 -9.83
C GLN A 135 -7.30 -0.59 -8.61
N GLU A 136 -6.49 -0.94 -7.62
CA GLU A 136 -6.95 -1.58 -6.39
C GLU A 136 -7.98 -0.73 -5.63
N ILE A 137 -7.74 0.59 -5.48
CA ILE A 137 -8.74 1.51 -4.90
C ILE A 137 -10.08 1.41 -5.64
N LYS A 138 -10.07 1.43 -6.97
CA LYS A 138 -11.30 1.39 -7.78
C LYS A 138 -12.04 0.05 -7.61
N ILE A 139 -11.31 -1.06 -7.67
CA ILE A 139 -11.88 -2.40 -7.53
C ILE A 139 -12.49 -2.56 -6.13
N MET A 140 -11.74 -2.20 -5.09
CA MET A 140 -12.22 -2.30 -3.71
C MET A 140 -13.43 -1.41 -3.47
N ALA A 141 -13.42 -0.16 -3.92
CA ALA A 141 -14.55 0.76 -3.78
C ALA A 141 -15.82 0.21 -4.45
N HIS A 142 -15.70 -0.39 -5.64
CA HIS A 142 -16.82 -1.06 -6.30
C HIS A 142 -17.32 -2.29 -5.54
N GLY A 143 -16.41 -3.13 -5.02
CA GLY A 143 -16.76 -4.30 -4.22
C GLY A 143 -17.48 -3.93 -2.92
N ILE A 144 -16.99 -2.91 -2.22
CA ILE A 144 -17.59 -2.36 -1.00
C ILE A 144 -19.01 -1.85 -1.27
N ASN A 145 -19.20 -1.03 -2.32
CA ASN A 145 -20.52 -0.47 -2.64
C ASN A 145 -21.55 -1.57 -2.89
N ARG A 146 -21.17 -2.63 -3.63
CA ARG A 146 -22.04 -3.79 -3.86
C ARG A 146 -22.37 -4.54 -2.58
N ALA A 147 -21.46 -4.59 -1.62
CA ALA A 147 -21.71 -5.22 -0.32
C ALA A 147 -22.65 -4.41 0.59
N HIS A 148 -22.76 -3.08 0.38
CA HIS A 148 -23.75 -2.23 1.07
C HIS A 148 -25.17 -2.35 0.49
N GLU A 149 -25.29 -2.79 -0.76
CA GLU A 149 -26.57 -2.94 -1.46
C GLU A 149 -27.27 -4.28 -1.17
N LEU A 150 -26.60 -5.21 -0.47
CA LEU A 150 -27.07 -6.55 -0.10
C LEU A 150 -27.57 -6.62 1.34
#